data_AF-A0A379WVJ5-F1
#
_entry.id   AF-A0A379WVJ5-F1
#
_cell.length_a   1.000
_cell.length_b   1.000
_cell.length_c   1.000
_cell.angle_alpha   90.00
_cell.angle_beta   90.00
_cell.angle_gamma   90.00
#
_symmetry.space_group_name_H-M   'P 1'
#
loop_
_entity.id
_entity.type
_entity.pdbx_description
1 polymer ?
#
loop_
_entity_poly.entity_id
_entity_poly.type
_entity_poly.pdbx_seq_one_letter_code
_entity_poly.pdbx_strand_id
1 'polypeptide(L)'
;MKGNAVNPNLPRTSVKLFTRYRLPAIPELTVGGGVNWQNRVYKDTTTPYGTFRAEQGSYALVDLFTRYQVTKNFSVQGNINNLF
;
A
#
# COMPACT_ATOMS: atom_id res chain seq x y z
N MET A 1 24.47 1.73 -27.40
CA MET A 1 24.23 2.55 -26.20
C MET A 1 23.32 1.79 -25.27
N LYS A 2 23.83 1.25 -24.15
CA LYS A 2 22.99 0.57 -23.14
C LYS A 2 22.31 1.64 -22.29
N GLY A 3 20.99 1.70 -22.35
CA GLY A 3 20.18 2.63 -21.55
C GLY A 3 20.37 2.33 -20.07
N ASN A 4 21.23 3.11 -19.42
CA ASN A 4 21.39 3.07 -17.97
C ASN A 4 20.06 3.45 -17.33
N ALA A 5 19.46 2.52 -16.60
CA ALA A 5 18.25 2.78 -15.83
C ALA A 5 18.58 3.77 -14.71
N VAL A 6 18.20 5.02 -14.94
CA VAL A 6 18.34 6.14 -14.03
C VAL A 6 17.39 5.90 -12.85
N ASN A 7 17.92 5.88 -11.61
CA ASN A 7 17.23 5.70 -10.33
C ASN A 7 16.79 4.27 -9.93
N PRO A 8 17.68 3.47 -9.29
CA PRO A 8 17.30 2.27 -8.55
C PRO A 8 16.61 2.55 -7.20
N ASN A 9 16.50 3.82 -6.77
CA ASN A 9 15.95 4.21 -5.46
C ASN A 9 14.42 4.34 -5.41
N LEU A 10 13.74 4.33 -6.56
CA LEU A 10 12.28 4.37 -6.61
C LEU A 10 11.77 2.94 -6.85
N PRO A 11 10.73 2.51 -6.13
CA PRO A 11 10.13 1.21 -6.38
C PRO A 11 9.70 1.16 -7.84
N ARG A 12 10.30 0.25 -8.62
CA ARG A 12 10.05 0.11 -10.07
C ARG A 12 8.58 -0.20 -10.37
N THR A 13 7.82 -0.70 -9.39
CA THR A 13 6.40 -0.99 -9.53
C THR A 13 5.73 -0.88 -8.17
N SER A 14 4.68 -0.07 -8.07
CA SER A 14 3.78 -0.03 -6.91
C SER A 14 2.35 -0.24 -7.38
N VAL A 15 1.63 -1.13 -6.73
CA VAL A 15 0.21 -1.38 -6.97
C VAL A 15 -0.56 -0.87 -5.76
N LYS A 16 -1.49 0.05 -6.00
CA LYS A 16 -2.41 0.54 -4.99
C LYS A 16 -3.81 0.21 -5.45
N LEU A 17 -4.45 -0.74 -4.78
CA LEU A 17 -5.82 -1.13 -5.05
C LEU A 17 -6.67 -0.76 -3.85
N PHE A 18 -7.68 0.09 -4.05
CA PHE A 18 -8.65 0.44 -3.02
C PHE A 18 -10.05 0.09 -3.50
N THR A 19 -10.79 -0.64 -2.68
CA THR A 19 -12.18 -0.96 -2.91
C THR A 19 -13.05 -0.39 -1.80
N ARG A 20 -14.21 0.13 -2.18
CA ARG A 20 -15.25 0.53 -1.26
C ARG A 20 -16.54 -0.11 -1.72
N TYR A 21 -17.23 -0.75 -0.80
CA TYR A 21 -18.50 -1.39 -1.05
C TYR A 21 -19.52 -0.89 -0.04
N ARG A 22 -20.56 -0.25 -0.56
CA ARG A 22 -21.73 0.14 0.21
C ARG A 22 -22.72 -1.02 0.13
N LEU A 23 -23.09 -1.56 1.29
CA LEU A 23 -24.00 -2.70 1.33
C LEU A 23 -25.39 -2.24 0.87
N PRO A 24 -25.96 -2.83 -0.20
CA PRO A 24 -27.32 -2.47 -0.63
C PRO A 24 -28.37 -2.89 0.42
N ALA A 25 -28.08 -3.93 1.21
CA ALA A 25 -28.93 -4.35 2.33
C ALA A 25 -28.87 -3.39 3.53
N ILE A 26 -27.74 -2.70 3.74
CA ILE A 26 -27.54 -1.74 4.84
C ILE A 26 -26.82 -0.51 4.26
N PRO A 27 -27.57 0.46 3.67
CA PRO A 27 -26.97 1.62 3.01
C PRO A 27 -26.13 2.51 3.95
N GLU A 28 -26.37 2.38 5.25
CA GLU A 28 -25.67 3.06 6.32
C GLU A 28 -24.27 2.48 6.57
N LEU A 29 -24.04 1.22 6.20
CA LEU A 29 -22.78 0.52 6.37
C LEU A 29 -22.00 0.52 5.05
N THR A 30 -20.81 1.12 5.10
CA THR A 30 -19.83 1.07 4.03
C THR A 30 -18.60 0.34 4.54
N VAL A 31 -18.21 -0.71 3.85
CA VAL A 31 -16.97 -1.43 4.13
C VAL A 31 -16.02 -1.20 2.98
N GLY A 32 -14.73 -1.21 3.25
CA GLY A 32 -13.74 -1.09 2.21
C GLY A 32 -12.37 -1.50 2.70
N GLY A 33 -11.45 -1.56 1.75
CA GLY A 33 -10.11 -2.03 2.01
C GLY A 33 -9.17 -1.60 0.91
N GLY A 34 -7.90 -1.50 1.27
CA GLY A 34 -6.79 -1.17 0.40
C GLY A 34 -5.72 -2.22 0.49
N VAL A 35 -5.09 -2.54 -0.64
CA VAL A 35 -3.82 -3.25 -0.67
C VAL A 35 -2.82 -2.35 -1.38
N ASN A 36 -1.76 -2.01 -0.66
CA ASN A 36 -0.62 -1.28 -1.15
C ASN A 36 0.55 -2.25 -1.25
N TRP A 37 0.81 -2.76 -2.46
CA TRP A 37 1.95 -3.61 -2.73
C TRP A 37 3.07 -2.83 -3.40
N GLN A 38 4.28 -3.01 -2.91
CA GLN A 38 5.47 -2.39 -3.48
C GLN A 38 6.49 -3.47 -3.86
N ASN A 39 6.95 -3.44 -5.11
CA ASN A 39 7.94 -4.38 -5.61
C ASN A 39 9.33 -4.11 -5.00
N ARG A 40 10.14 -5.16 -4.92
CA ARG A 40 11.50 -5.19 -4.40
C ARG A 40 12.32 -4.00 -4.88
N VAL A 41 12.78 -3.20 -3.94
CA VAL A 41 13.75 -2.12 -4.19
C VAL A 41 15.13 -2.73 -4.00
N TYR A 42 15.95 -2.71 -5.05
CA TYR A 42 17.37 -3.06 -4.93
C TYR A 42 18.12 -1.74 -4.79
N LYS A 43 18.83 -1.57 -3.67
CA LYS A 43 19.75 -0.44 -3.50
C LYS A 43 21.16 -1.00 -3.60
N ASP A 44 21.82 -0.72 -4.71
CA ASP A 44 23.24 -1.01 -4.86
C ASP A 44 24.00 0.10 -4.11
N THR A 45 24.46 -0.21 -2.90
CA THR A 45 25.29 0.70 -2.09
C THR A 45 26.74 0.29 -2.28
N THR A 46 27.53 1.16 -2.92
CA THR A 46 28.98 1.00 -3.01
C THR A 46 29.61 1.40 -1.69
N THR A 47 30.19 0.46 -0.95
CA THR A 47 31.00 0.74 0.25
C THR A 47 32.49 0.58 -0.08
N PRO A 48 33.41 1.15 0.72
CA PRO A 48 34.86 1.01 0.50
C PRO A 48 35.38 -0.44 0.51
N TYR A 49 34.55 -1.40 0.97
CA TYR A 49 34.91 -2.81 1.13
C TYR A 49 34.19 -3.73 0.13
N GLY A 50 33.37 -3.19 -0.79
CA GLY A 50 32.64 -3.98 -1.79
C GLY A 50 31.27 -3.40 -2.15
N THR A 51 30.61 -3.97 -3.17
CA THR A 51 29.23 -3.59 -3.51
C THR A 51 28.27 -4.40 -2.64
N PHE A 52 27.60 -3.74 -1.69
CA PHE A 52 26.54 -4.36 -0.90
C PHE A 52 25.20 -4.10 -1.58
N ARG A 53 24.54 -5.17 -2.02
CA ARG A 53 23.16 -5.09 -2.51
C ARG A 53 22.22 -5.22 -1.32
N ALA A 54 21.64 -4.10 -0.89
CA ALA A 54 20.55 -4.11 0.07
C ALA A 54 19.27 -4.50 -0.69
N GLU A 55 18.81 -5.72 -0.46
CA GLU A 55 17.57 -6.24 -1.04
C GLU A 55 16.44 -6.00 -0.05
N GLN A 56 15.66 -4.94 -0.26
CA GLN A 56 14.42 -4.77 0.49
C GLN A 56 13.34 -5.57 -0.24
N GLY A 57 12.94 -6.69 0.36
CA GLY A 57 11.91 -7.58 -0.19
C GLY A 57 10.61 -6.83 -0.54
N SER A 58 9.83 -7.38 -1.47
CA SER A 58 8.50 -6.84 -1.78
C SER A 58 7.61 -6.97 -0.55
N TYR A 59 6.96 -5.87 -0.14
CA TYR A 59 6.03 -5.86 0.97
C TYR A 59 4.63 -5.44 0.50
N ALA A 60 3.62 -6.05 1.10
CA ALA A 60 2.23 -5.67 0.93
C ALA A 60 1.73 -5.08 2.25
N LEU A 61 1.19 -3.87 2.22
CA LEU A 61 0.43 -3.32 3.32
C LEU A 61 -1.05 -3.48 2.99
N VAL A 62 -1.80 -4.04 3.92
CA VAL A 62 -3.25 -4.18 3.81
C VAL A 62 -3.91 -3.26 4.82
N ASP A 63 -4.80 -2.43 4.31
CA ASP A 63 -5.59 -1.49 5.07
C ASP A 63 -7.06 -1.90 4.94
N LEU A 64 -7.82 -1.83 6.02
CA LEU A 64 -9.26 -2.06 6.05
C LEU A 64 -9.93 -0.84 6.65
N PHE A 65 -11.11 -0.48 6.15
CA PHE A 65 -11.94 0.52 6.79
C PHE A 65 -13.40 0.09 6.79
N THR A 66 -14.08 0.48 7.86
CA THR A 66 -15.52 0.31 8.01
C THR A 66 -16.09 1.62 8.47
N ARG A 67 -17.11 2.11 7.77
CA ARG A 67 -17.85 3.32 8.11
C ARG A 67 -19.30 2.98 8.32
N TYR A 68 -19.84 3.40 9.46
CA TYR A 68 -21.24 3.27 9.80
C TYR A 68 -21.86 4.65 10.00
N GLN A 69 -22.94 4.92 9.27
CA GLN A 69 -23.69 6.16 9.35
C GLN A 69 -24.78 6.02 10.42
N VAL A 70 -24.51 6.51 11.63
CA VAL A 70 -25.47 6.40 12.76
C VAL A 70 -26.63 7.38 12.58
N THR A 71 -26.37 8.60 12.09
CA THR A 71 -27.40 9.58 11.74
C THR A 71 -26.98 10.36 10.49
N LYS A 72 -27.86 11.19 9.91
CA LYS A 72 -27.53 12.02 8.73
C LYS A 72 -26.31 12.93 8.92
N ASN A 73 -25.98 13.26 10.17
CA ASN A 73 -24.91 14.21 10.53
C ASN A 73 -23.78 13.55 11.33
N PHE A 74 -23.97 12.30 11.80
CA PHE A 74 -23.00 11.58 12.61
C PHE A 74 -22.65 10.24 11.97
N SER A 75 -21.36 10.03 11.71
CA SER A 75 -20.83 8.75 11.21
C SER A 75 -19.63 8.33 12.00
N VAL A 76 -19.53 7.03 12.27
CA VAL A 76 -18.38 6.41 12.91
C VAL A 76 -17.58 5.69 11.83
N GLN A 77 -16.27 5.91 11.81
CA GLN A 77 -15.36 5.17 10.93
C GLN A 77 -14.27 4.51 11.77
N GLY A 78 -14.07 3.22 11.55
CA GLY A 78 -12.90 2.48 12.00
C GLY A 78 -11.97 2.25 10.81
N ASN A 79 -10.68 2.51 11.02
CA ASN A 79 -9.62 2.15 10.07
C ASN A 79 -8.67 1.20 10.78
N ILE A 80 -8.34 0.10 10.11
CA ILE A 80 -7.35 -0.87 10.58
C ILE A 80 -6.25 -0.85 9.53
N ASN A 81 -5.08 -0.37 9.92
CA ASN A 81 -3.93 -0.27 9.05
C ASN A 81 -2.94 -1.37 9.38
N ASN A 82 -2.18 -1.79 8.37
CA ASN A 82 -1.07 -2.73 8.51
C ASN A 82 -1.49 -4.07 9.15
N LEU A 83 -2.41 -4.79 8.50
CA LEU A 83 -2.84 -6.12 8.98
C LEU A 83 -1.71 -7.18 9.01
N PHE A 84 -0.51 -6.87 8.51
CA PHE A 84 0.61 -7.80 8.33
C PHE A 84 1.96 -7.15 8.67
#